data_AF-A0A821MZA6-F1
#
_entry.id   AF-A0A821MZA6-F1
#
_cell.length_a   1.000
_cell.length_b   1.000
_cell.length_c   1.000
_cell.angle_alpha   90.00
_cell.angle_beta   90.00
_cell.angle_gamma   90.00
#
_symmetry.space_group_name_H-M   'P 1'
#
loop_
_entity.id
_entity.type
_entity.pdbx_description
1 polymer ?
#
loop_
_entity_poly.entity_id
_entity_poly.type
_entity_poly.pdbx_seq_one_letter_code
_entity_poly.pdbx_strand_id
1 'polypeptide(L)'
;MSNETKEHIQSYFKFSSSTEQNWICKLCSDKIKKRQMPSRSVMNKLNVCDVPSELKRLNNPEKHLIALRLPFMKIVNLTSGKLSSRFSQKGTKGPLHCVPSDVEDTVTTLPRPVDKSMMVRLQLKRRLKYKAVWEEQLINPNDIRDALLVLTKMHPGYQTLKNR
;
A
#
# COMPACT_ATOMS: atom_id res chain seq x y z
N MET A 1 -10.47 -32.69 1.38
CA MET A 1 -9.57 -31.97 0.45
C MET A 1 -9.59 -32.71 -0.87
N SER A 2 -9.94 -32.04 -1.97
CA SER A 2 -10.01 -32.68 -3.30
C SER A 2 -8.62 -33.14 -3.76
N ASN A 3 -8.55 -34.15 -4.63
CA ASN A 3 -7.29 -34.69 -5.13
C ASN A 3 -6.51 -33.64 -5.95
N GLU A 4 -7.22 -32.75 -6.66
CA GLU A 4 -6.64 -31.60 -7.38
C GLU A 4 -5.81 -30.68 -6.48
N THR A 5 -6.22 -30.46 -5.22
CA THR A 5 -5.47 -29.60 -4.31
C THR A 5 -4.12 -30.20 -3.93
N LYS A 6 -4.00 -31.54 -3.90
CA LYS A 6 -2.76 -32.25 -3.52
C LYS A 6 -1.72 -32.25 -4.64
N GLU A 7 -2.16 -32.42 -5.88
CA GLU A 7 -1.30 -32.38 -7.07
C GLU A 7 -0.77 -30.97 -7.33
N HIS A 8 -1.62 -29.95 -7.16
CA HIS A 8 -1.22 -28.55 -7.25
C HIS A 8 -0.22 -28.15 -6.15
N ILE A 9 -0.34 -28.71 -4.95
CA ILE A 9 0.67 -28.53 -3.88
C ILE A 9 2.01 -29.17 -4.26
N GLN A 10 2.00 -30.34 -4.92
CA GLN A 10 3.22 -31.04 -5.34
C GLN A 10 4.00 -30.31 -6.43
N SER A 11 3.34 -29.62 -7.35
CA SER A 11 4.03 -28.87 -8.42
C SER A 11 4.92 -27.74 -7.89
N TYR A 12 4.62 -27.20 -6.70
CA TYR A 12 5.42 -26.16 -6.05
C TYR A 12 6.59 -26.68 -5.22
N PHE A 13 6.68 -27.99 -5.01
CA PHE A 13 7.84 -28.64 -4.39
C PHE A 13 8.90 -29.05 -5.40
N LYS A 14 9.05 -28.30 -6.50
CA LYS A 14 10.23 -28.41 -7.35
C LYS A 14 11.41 -27.82 -6.60
N PHE A 15 12.18 -28.70 -5.95
CA PHE A 15 13.48 -28.37 -5.40
C PHE A 15 14.38 -27.96 -6.56
N SER A 16 14.71 -26.67 -6.70
CA SER A 16 15.74 -26.26 -7.64
C SER A 16 17.06 -26.84 -7.17
N SER A 17 17.85 -27.41 -8.08
CA SER A 17 19.20 -27.93 -7.81
C SER A 17 20.23 -26.82 -7.51
N SER A 18 19.77 -25.64 -7.11
CA SER A 18 20.59 -24.51 -6.70
C SER A 18 21.05 -24.74 -5.26
N THR A 19 22.36 -24.74 -5.05
CA THR A 19 23.06 -24.82 -3.76
C THR A 19 22.87 -23.59 -2.86
N GLU A 20 21.82 -22.80 -3.08
CA GLU A 20 21.52 -21.63 -2.26
C GLU A 20 20.77 -22.03 -1.00
N GLN A 21 21.36 -21.71 0.14
CA GLN A 21 20.77 -21.99 1.44
C GLN A 21 19.66 -20.99 1.75
N ASN A 22 18.44 -21.37 1.41
CA ASN A 22 17.23 -20.59 1.67
C ASN A 22 16.66 -20.85 3.07
N TRP A 23 16.18 -19.81 3.73
CA TRP A 23 15.54 -19.89 5.04
C TRP A 23 14.02 -19.86 4.91
N ILE A 24 13.33 -20.82 5.53
CA ILE A 24 11.87 -20.86 5.61
C ILE A 24 11.42 -20.87 7.07
N CYS A 25 10.30 -20.22 7.38
CA CYS A 25 9.79 -20.22 8.75
C CYS A 25 9.34 -21.64 9.17
N LYS A 26 9.46 -21.96 10.46
CA LYS A 26 9.14 -23.28 11.01
C LYS A 26 7.70 -23.72 10.69
N LEU A 27 6.73 -22.80 10.78
CA LEU A 27 5.31 -23.10 10.51
C LEU A 27 5.08 -23.54 9.06
N CYS A 28 5.69 -22.85 8.10
CA CYS A 28 5.61 -23.23 6.70
C CYS A 28 6.32 -24.56 6.46
N SER A 29 7.52 -24.76 7.02
CA SER A 29 8.25 -26.03 6.93
C SER A 29 7.45 -27.23 7.45
N ASP A 30 6.82 -27.10 8.62
CA ASP A 30 6.04 -28.17 9.24
C ASP A 30 4.81 -28.55 8.41
N LYS A 31 4.14 -27.55 7.81
CA LYS A 31 3.01 -27.77 6.90
C LYS A 31 3.46 -28.44 5.60
N ILE A 32 4.56 -27.97 5.03
CA ILE A 32 5.18 -28.50 3.81
C ILE A 32 5.58 -29.97 3.99
N LYS A 33 6.27 -30.31 5.09
CA LYS A 33 6.65 -31.70 5.42
C LYS A 33 5.44 -32.61 5.55
N LYS A 34 4.32 -32.08 6.04
CA LYS A 34 3.03 -32.79 6.13
C LYS A 34 2.24 -32.78 4.82
N ARG A 35 2.81 -32.30 3.71
CA ARG A 35 2.17 -32.12 2.40
C ARG A 35 0.88 -31.28 2.46
N GLN A 36 0.86 -30.29 3.35
CA GLN A 36 -0.24 -29.34 3.52
C GLN A 36 0.20 -27.94 3.08
N MET A 37 -0.72 -27.18 2.48
CA MET A 37 -0.46 -25.78 2.13
C MET A 37 -0.33 -24.93 3.41
N PRO A 38 0.75 -24.15 3.59
CA PRO A 38 0.85 -23.22 4.71
C PRO A 38 -0.28 -22.18 4.67
N SER A 39 -0.87 -21.84 5.82
CA SER A 39 -1.99 -20.90 5.90
C SER A 39 -1.64 -19.48 5.40
N ARG A 40 -0.37 -19.08 5.52
CA ARG A 40 0.14 -17.77 5.06
C ARG A 40 0.75 -17.81 3.65
N SER A 41 0.43 -18.82 2.85
CA SER A 41 0.89 -18.90 1.47
C SER A 41 0.18 -17.88 0.59
N VAL A 42 0.91 -17.28 -0.36
CA VAL A 42 0.35 -16.42 -1.44
C VAL A 42 -0.79 -17.14 -2.17
N MET A 43 -0.68 -18.46 -2.32
CA MET A 43 -1.67 -19.33 -2.96
C MET A 43 -3.02 -19.37 -2.22
N ASN A 44 -3.07 -19.00 -0.94
CA ASN A 44 -4.34 -18.89 -0.19
C ASN A 44 -5.06 -17.56 -0.47
N LYS A 45 -5.03 -17.09 -1.73
CA LYS A 45 -5.58 -15.79 -2.13
C LYS A 45 -5.00 -14.62 -1.33
N LEU A 46 -3.76 -14.79 -0.86
CA LEU A 46 -2.97 -13.73 -0.21
C LEU A 46 -2.08 -13.01 -1.21
N ASN A 47 -2.25 -13.29 -2.52
CA ASN A 47 -1.58 -12.54 -3.55
C ASN A 47 -2.10 -11.10 -3.59
N VAL A 48 -1.18 -10.16 -3.68
CA VAL A 48 -1.51 -8.74 -3.81
C VAL A 48 -1.61 -8.44 -5.30
N CYS A 49 -2.68 -7.78 -5.73
CA CYS A 49 -2.80 -7.34 -7.12
C CYS A 49 -1.72 -6.30 -7.42
N ASP A 50 -1.20 -6.30 -8.65
CA ASP A 50 -0.27 -5.28 -9.08
C ASP A 50 -0.90 -3.90 -8.96
N VAL A 51 -0.13 -2.95 -8.41
CA VAL A 51 -0.56 -1.57 -8.28
C VAL A 51 -0.53 -0.94 -9.67
N PRO A 52 -1.65 -0.37 -10.17
CA PRO A 52 -1.69 0.32 -11.46
C PRO A 52 -0.58 1.37 -11.59
N SER A 53 -0.08 1.56 -12.81
CA SER A 53 0.98 2.52 -13.14
C SER A 53 0.69 3.94 -12.65
N GLU A 54 -0.57 4.36 -12.77
CA GLU A 54 -1.09 5.67 -12.41
C GLU A 54 -1.00 5.92 -10.90
N LEU A 55 -1.17 4.86 -10.09
CA LEU A 55 -1.01 4.92 -8.63
C LEU A 55 0.45 4.74 -8.20
N LYS A 56 1.22 3.97 -8.98
CA LYS A 56 2.64 3.71 -8.70
C LYS A 56 3.51 4.96 -8.87
N ARG A 57 3.18 5.82 -9.85
CA ARG A 57 3.91 7.08 -10.10
C ARG A 57 3.66 8.18 -9.07
N LEU A 58 2.61 8.08 -8.26
CA LEU A 58 2.26 9.14 -7.31
C LEU A 58 3.29 9.30 -6.19
N ASN A 59 3.63 10.55 -5.92
CA ASN A 59 4.41 10.96 -4.77
C ASN A 59 3.58 10.85 -3.47
N ASN A 60 4.26 10.94 -2.32
CA ASN A 60 3.59 10.88 -1.01
C ASN A 60 2.47 11.92 -0.84
N PRO A 61 2.64 13.21 -1.14
CA PRO A 61 1.56 14.19 -1.00
C PRO A 61 0.42 13.94 -1.99
N GLU A 62 0.72 13.49 -3.21
CA GLU A 62 -0.32 13.16 -4.20
C GLU A 62 -1.19 12.00 -3.71
N LYS A 63 -0.58 10.98 -3.09
CA LYS A 63 -1.30 9.90 -2.40
C LYS A 63 -2.15 10.41 -1.24
N HIS A 64 -1.70 11.43 -0.50
CA HIS A 64 -2.50 12.05 0.55
C HIS A 64 -3.72 12.79 -0.02
N LEU A 65 -3.58 13.49 -1.16
CA LEU A 65 -4.66 14.26 -1.77
C LEU A 65 -5.81 13.38 -2.26
N ILE A 66 -5.52 12.17 -2.73
CA ILE A 66 -6.55 11.22 -3.19
C ILE A 66 -7.07 10.30 -2.08
N ALA A 67 -6.51 10.34 -0.88
CA ALA A 67 -6.88 9.43 0.19
C ALA A 67 -8.22 9.82 0.83
N LEU A 68 -9.23 8.95 0.76
CA LEU A 68 -10.53 9.16 1.42
C LEU A 68 -10.43 9.32 2.94
N ARG A 69 -9.39 8.75 3.56
CA ARG A 69 -9.12 8.87 5.00
C ARG A 69 -7.64 9.02 5.25
N LEU A 70 -7.28 9.98 6.11
CA LEU A 70 -5.93 10.26 6.54
C LEU A 70 -5.68 9.66 7.93
N PRO A 71 -4.84 8.60 8.03
CA PRO A 71 -4.51 8.01 9.31
C PRO A 71 -3.44 8.81 10.06
N PHE A 72 -3.74 9.19 11.30
CA PHE A 72 -2.80 9.74 12.25
C PHE A 72 -2.46 8.66 13.27
N MET A 73 -1.26 8.07 13.12
CA MET A 73 -0.76 7.03 14.01
C MET A 73 0.75 7.12 14.18
N LYS A 74 1.25 6.68 15.33
CA LYS A 74 2.69 6.50 15.55
C LYS A 74 3.06 5.04 15.31
N ILE A 75 3.77 4.79 14.20
CA ILE A 75 4.34 3.47 13.91
C ILE A 75 5.63 3.30 14.73
N VAL A 76 5.73 2.18 15.45
CA VAL A 76 6.89 1.79 16.25
C VAL A 76 7.33 0.39 15.87
N ASN A 77 8.61 0.08 16.06
CA ASN A 77 9.07 -1.31 16.00
C ASN A 77 8.58 -2.03 17.25
N LEU A 78 7.84 -3.12 17.07
CA LEU A 78 7.54 -4.04 18.15
C LEU A 78 8.82 -4.81 18.41
N THR A 79 9.39 -4.64 19.61
CA THR A 79 10.57 -5.37 20.06
C THR A 79 10.24 -6.86 20.04
N SER A 80 10.57 -7.50 18.93
CA SER A 80 10.48 -8.94 18.79
C SER A 80 11.81 -9.43 19.36
N GLY A 81 11.81 -9.92 20.60
CA GLY A 81 13.03 -10.41 21.24
C GLY A 81 13.82 -11.35 20.30
N LYS A 82 15.15 -11.30 20.39
CA LYS A 82 16.13 -12.14 19.65
C LYS A 82 16.07 -12.12 18.10
N LEU A 83 15.08 -11.48 17.47
CA LEU A 83 14.99 -11.43 16.00
C LEU A 83 15.67 -10.16 15.45
N SER A 84 16.50 -10.31 14.42
CA SER A 84 17.22 -9.22 13.77
C SER A 84 16.29 -8.06 13.41
N SER A 85 16.78 -6.81 13.54
CA SER A 85 16.03 -5.57 13.29
C SER A 85 15.34 -5.55 11.92
N ARG A 86 15.86 -6.28 10.92
CA ARG A 86 15.27 -6.44 9.58
C ARG A 86 13.93 -7.20 9.56
N PHE A 87 13.66 -8.01 10.58
CA PHE A 87 12.43 -8.80 10.69
C PHE A 87 11.55 -8.38 11.87
N SER A 88 11.87 -7.26 12.53
CA SER A 88 11.03 -6.72 13.61
C SER A 88 9.67 -6.33 13.05
N GLN A 89 8.61 -6.87 13.66
CA GLN A 89 7.26 -6.50 13.32
C GLN A 89 7.03 -5.01 13.67
N LYS A 90 6.39 -4.26 12.78
CA LYS A 90 5.94 -2.89 13.09
C LYS A 90 4.55 -2.94 13.73
N GLY A 91 4.31 -2.05 14.67
CA GLY A 91 3.02 -1.86 15.33
C GLY A 91 2.72 -0.39 15.55
N THR A 92 1.55 -0.09 16.09
CA THR A 92 1.11 1.27 16.38
C THR A 92 1.13 1.53 17.89
N LYS A 93 1.65 2.68 18.32
CA LYS A 93 1.63 3.11 19.73
C LYS A 93 0.67 4.28 19.92
N GLY A 94 -0.27 4.12 20.84
CA GLY A 94 -1.23 5.16 21.21
C GLY A 94 -2.49 5.19 20.33
N PRO A 95 -3.30 6.26 20.41
CA PRO A 95 -4.52 6.39 19.65
C PRO A 95 -4.30 6.39 18.13
N LEU A 96 -5.20 5.71 17.41
CA LEU A 96 -5.33 5.77 15.96
C LEU A 96 -6.50 6.68 15.62
N HIS A 97 -6.25 7.77 14.90
CA HIS A 97 -7.31 8.64 14.40
C HIS A 97 -7.32 8.61 12.87
N CYS A 98 -8.44 8.23 12.26
CA CYS A 98 -8.62 8.24 10.81
C CYS A 98 -9.57 9.37 10.44
N VAL A 99 -9.03 10.45 9.90
CA VAL A 99 -9.82 11.65 9.57
C VAL A 99 -10.35 11.50 8.14
N PRO A 100 -11.67 11.66 7.90
CA PRO A 100 -12.20 11.69 6.54
C PRO A 100 -11.64 12.89 5.78
N SER A 101 -11.27 12.69 4.52
CA SER A 101 -10.81 13.75 3.62
C SER A 101 -11.89 14.05 2.59
N ASP A 102 -12.08 15.34 2.28
CA ASP A 102 -12.91 15.74 1.15
C ASP A 102 -12.07 15.75 -0.12
N VAL A 103 -11.96 14.57 -0.74
CA VAL A 103 -11.14 14.37 -1.95
C VAL A 103 -11.71 15.17 -3.13
N GLU A 104 -13.04 15.31 -3.23
CA GLU A 104 -13.68 16.03 -4.34
C GLU A 104 -13.37 17.53 -4.26
N ASP A 105 -13.58 18.16 -3.10
CA ASP A 105 -13.26 19.57 -2.90
C ASP A 105 -11.76 19.85 -3.05
N THR A 106 -10.92 18.98 -2.49
CA THR A 106 -9.47 19.14 -2.55
C THR A 106 -8.95 19.10 -3.99
N VAL A 107 -9.43 18.17 -4.81
CA VAL A 107 -8.94 17.97 -6.18
C VAL A 107 -9.51 19.02 -7.14
N THR A 108 -10.75 19.45 -6.93
CA THR A 108 -11.36 20.53 -7.73
C THR A 108 -10.71 21.88 -7.47
N THR A 109 -10.23 22.11 -6.24
CA THR A 109 -9.51 23.34 -5.84
C THR A 109 -8.09 23.42 -6.43
N LEU A 110 -7.50 22.29 -6.83
CA LEU A 110 -6.18 22.31 -7.47
C LEU A 110 -6.24 23.08 -8.80
N PRO A 111 -5.24 23.96 -9.08
CA PRO A 111 -5.23 24.73 -10.31
C PRO A 111 -5.22 23.78 -11.52
N ARG A 112 -6.14 24.00 -12.46
CA ARG A 112 -6.24 23.20 -13.68
C ARG A 112 -5.03 23.51 -14.56
N PRO A 113 -4.14 22.55 -14.82
CA PRO A 113 -2.99 22.78 -15.67
C PRO A 113 -3.43 23.04 -17.11
N VAL A 114 -2.85 24.08 -17.73
CA VAL A 114 -3.00 24.36 -19.17
C VAL A 114 -2.19 23.35 -19.97
N ASP A 115 -1.00 23.00 -19.46
CA ASP A 115 -0.08 22.03 -20.05
C ASP A 115 0.18 20.84 -19.13
N LYS A 116 0.42 19.66 -19.71
CA LYS A 116 0.72 18.42 -18.96
C LYS A 116 2.01 18.48 -18.14
N SER A 117 2.90 19.42 -18.44
CA SER A 117 4.18 19.64 -17.74
C SER A 117 4.05 20.56 -16.52
N MET A 118 2.89 21.17 -16.28
CA MET A 118 2.73 22.11 -15.18
C MET A 118 2.72 21.38 -13.83
N MET A 119 3.72 21.67 -13.00
CA MET A 119 3.81 21.21 -11.62
C MET A 119 3.39 22.31 -10.65
N VAL A 120 2.76 21.91 -9.55
CA VAL A 120 2.31 22.81 -8.47
C VAL A 120 3.13 22.52 -7.22
N ARG A 121 3.61 23.55 -6.55
CA ARG A 121 4.29 23.40 -5.25
C ARG A 121 3.25 23.24 -4.14
N LEU A 122 3.25 22.09 -3.47
CA LEU A 122 2.36 21.83 -2.34
C LEU A 122 3.15 21.82 -1.03
N GLN A 123 2.67 22.60 -0.06
CA GLN A 123 3.19 22.61 1.31
C GLN A 123 2.18 22.01 2.28
N LEU A 124 2.53 20.88 2.89
CA LEU A 124 1.76 20.31 3.99
C LEU A 124 2.27 20.90 5.30
N LYS A 125 1.36 21.53 6.05
CA LYS A 125 1.63 22.08 7.38
C LYS A 125 0.79 21.37 8.42
N ARG A 126 1.35 21.14 9.61
CA ARG A 126 0.58 20.61 10.75
C ARG A 126 -0.56 21.53 11.16
N ARG A 127 -0.36 22.84 11.04
CA ARG A 127 -1.37 23.90 11.19
C ARG A 127 -1.04 25.03 10.23
N LEU A 128 -2.04 25.63 9.59
CA LEU A 128 -1.84 26.70 8.60
C LEU A 128 -1.10 27.92 9.17
N LYS A 129 -1.36 28.24 10.46
CA LYS A 129 -0.70 29.34 11.18
C LYS A 129 0.79 29.12 11.46
N TYR A 130 1.30 27.89 11.31
CA TYR A 130 2.71 27.60 11.59
C TYR A 130 3.59 28.01 10.41
N LYS A 131 4.78 28.55 10.73
CA LYS A 131 5.82 28.84 9.73
C LYS A 131 6.49 27.57 9.22
N ALA A 132 6.71 26.60 10.12
CA ALA A 132 7.33 25.32 9.79
C ALA A 132 6.46 24.50 8.83
N VAL A 133 7.09 24.00 7.77
CA VAL A 133 6.49 23.09 6.79
C VAL A 133 6.84 21.66 7.20
N TRP A 134 5.84 20.77 7.17
CA TRP A 134 6.05 19.35 7.49
C TRP A 134 6.61 18.59 6.30
N GLU A 135 6.00 18.79 5.13
CA GLU A 135 6.43 18.20 3.87
C GLU A 135 6.16 19.19 2.74
N GLU A 136 7.09 19.27 1.80
CA GLU A 136 7.00 20.14 0.64
C GLU A 136 7.49 19.40 -0.58
N GLN A 137 6.65 19.29 -1.61
CA GLN A 137 7.01 18.68 -2.88
C GLN A 137 6.27 19.33 -4.03
N LEU A 138 6.80 19.14 -5.24
CA LEU A 138 6.08 19.43 -6.48
C LEU A 138 5.12 18.27 -6.77
N ILE A 139 3.89 18.62 -7.11
CA ILE A 139 2.83 17.69 -7.48
C ILE A 139 2.37 17.96 -8.91
N ASN A 140 1.89 16.93 -9.60
CA ASN A 140 1.26 17.04 -10.91
C ASN A 140 -0.26 16.84 -10.77
N PRO A 141 -1.08 17.89 -10.96
CA PRO A 141 -2.54 17.76 -10.89
C PRO A 141 -3.14 16.75 -11.87
N ASN A 142 -2.48 16.50 -13.01
CA ASN A 142 -2.95 15.50 -13.98
C ASN A 142 -2.79 14.08 -13.45
N ASP A 143 -1.64 13.78 -12.80
CA ASP A 143 -1.38 12.45 -12.27
C ASP A 143 -2.39 12.07 -11.18
N ILE A 144 -2.77 13.05 -10.36
CA ILE A 144 -3.82 12.93 -9.33
C ILE A 144 -5.18 12.57 -9.96
N ARG A 145 -5.58 13.27 -11.04
CA ARG A 145 -6.86 13.03 -11.72
C ARG A 145 -6.90 11.66 -12.40
N ASP A 146 -5.83 11.30 -13.11
CA ASP A 146 -5.71 9.99 -13.75
C ASP A 146 -5.79 8.86 -12.72
N ALA A 147 -5.11 9.02 -11.58
CA ALA A 147 -5.18 8.07 -10.48
C ALA A 147 -6.60 7.91 -9.93
N LEU A 148 -7.34 9.00 -9.76
CA LEU A 148 -8.74 8.97 -9.32
C LEU A 148 -9.66 8.29 -10.34
N LEU A 149 -9.44 8.51 -11.64
CA LEU A 149 -10.19 7.83 -12.69
C LEU A 149 -10.00 6.31 -12.62
N VAL A 150 -8.76 5.85 -12.37
CA VAL A 150 -8.46 4.42 -12.18
C VAL A 150 -9.12 3.89 -10.90
N LEU A 151 -9.01 4.61 -9.78
CA LEU A 151 -9.60 4.20 -8.51
C LEU A 151 -11.13 4.12 -8.55
N THR A 152 -11.78 5.05 -9.24
CA THR A 152 -13.25 5.06 -9.43
C THR A 152 -13.72 3.78 -10.12
N LYS A 153 -12.93 3.25 -11.07
CA LYS A 153 -13.25 2.01 -11.79
C LYS A 153 -12.95 0.76 -10.96
N MET A 154 -11.87 0.75 -10.18
CA MET A 154 -11.40 -0.45 -9.48
C MET A 154 -11.98 -0.63 -8.07
N HIS A 155 -12.23 0.46 -7.33
CA HIS A 155 -12.48 0.39 -5.89
C HIS A 155 -13.85 0.97 -5.52
N PRO A 156 -14.74 0.19 -4.85
CA PRO A 156 -16.10 0.62 -4.50
C PRO A 156 -16.16 1.94 -3.75
N GLY A 157 -15.23 2.18 -2.82
CA GLY A 157 -15.20 3.41 -2.02
C GLY A 157 -14.93 4.70 -2.80
N TYR A 158 -14.45 4.62 -4.04
CA TYR A 158 -14.18 5.80 -4.88
C TYR A 158 -15.31 6.05 -5.91
N GLN A 159 -16.24 5.12 -6.08
CA GLN A 159 -17.31 5.21 -7.09
C GLN A 159 -18.28 6.38 -6.86
N THR A 160 -18.38 6.86 -5.62
CA THR A 160 -19.27 7.97 -5.24
C THR A 160 -18.69 9.35 -5.54
N LEU A 161 -17.39 9.44 -5.87
CA LEU A 161 -16.75 10.72 -6.17
C LEU A 161 -17.21 11.21 -7.56
N LYS A 162 -17.63 12.48 -7.65
CA LYS A 162 -17.98 13.07 -8.95
C LYS A 162 -16.73 13.66 -9.58
N ASN A 163 -16.28 13.08 -10.69
CA ASN A 163 -15.21 13.68 -11.50
C ASN A 163 -15.80 14.84 -12.33
N ARG A 164 -15.72 16.08 -11.83
CA ARG A 164 -16.00 17.32 -12.59
C ARG A 164 -14.70 18.05 -12.94
#